data_AF-A0A968LSC5-F1
#
_entry.id   AF-A0A968LSC5-F1
#
_cell.length_a   1.000
_cell.length_b   1.000
_cell.length_c   1.000
_cell.angle_alpha   90.00
_cell.angle_beta   90.00
_cell.angle_gamma   90.00
#
_symmetry.space_group_name_H-M   'P 1'
#
loop_
_entity.id
_entity.type
_entity.pdbx_description
1 polymer ?
#
loop_
_entity_poly.entity_id
_entity_poly.type
_entity_poly.pdbx_seq_one_letter_code
_entity_poly.pdbx_strand_id
1 'polypeptide(L)'
;MAKSNSIKKDWSQFKLLGGSPCLDFANTVERDENGYSQEWLTNYVDLIGWGEHTQLLTPQQVETLLSEAAMHPHGARNVFERAIALREVIYRISARSQPNKSSQKTI
;
A
#
# COMPACT_ATOMS: atom_id res chain seq x y z
N MET A 1 5.74 15.97 22.51
CA MET A 1 4.91 14.75 22.63
C MET A 1 3.70 14.89 21.72
N ALA A 2 3.78 14.42 20.48
CA ALA A 2 2.63 14.37 19.58
C ALA A 2 2.09 12.93 19.59
N LYS A 3 0.88 12.74 20.11
CA LYS A 3 0.17 11.47 20.03
C LYS A 3 -0.21 11.26 18.57
N SER A 4 0.53 10.39 17.85
CA SER A 4 0.06 9.86 16.57
C SER A 4 -1.10 8.92 16.89
N ASN A 5 -2.31 9.45 16.86
CA ASN A 5 -3.53 8.68 16.97
C ASN A 5 -3.73 7.96 15.63
N SER A 6 -2.93 6.92 15.38
CA SER A 6 -3.02 6.10 14.18
C SER A 6 -4.28 5.27 14.27
N ILE A 7 -5.40 5.82 13.81
CA ILE A 7 -6.58 5.04 13.50
C ILE A 7 -6.11 3.94 12.56
N LYS A 8 -6.15 2.68 13.01
CA LYS A 8 -5.82 1.53 12.16
C LYS A 8 -6.74 1.60 10.94
N LYS A 9 -6.15 1.76 9.75
CA LYS A 9 -6.89 1.77 8.50
C LYS A 9 -7.62 0.44 8.37
N ASP A 10 -8.92 0.49 8.08
CA ASP A 10 -9.71 -0.72 7.91
C ASP A 10 -9.40 -1.32 6.53
N TRP A 11 -8.50 -2.31 6.51
CA TRP A 11 -8.11 -3.03 5.31
C TRP A 11 -9.14 -4.06 4.86
N SER A 12 -10.23 -4.28 5.60
CA SER A 12 -11.27 -5.25 5.22
C SER A 12 -11.94 -4.94 3.88
N GLN A 13 -11.92 -3.67 3.47
CA GLN A 13 -12.43 -3.23 2.16
C GLN A 13 -11.44 -3.52 1.01
N PHE A 14 -10.15 -3.76 1.33
CA PHE A 14 -9.13 -4.06 0.32
C PHE A 14 -9.09 -5.56 0.00
N LYS A 15 -9.73 -5.92 -1.12
CA LYS A 15 -9.79 -7.30 -1.60
C LYS A 15 -8.48 -7.69 -2.27
N LEU A 16 -7.77 -8.64 -1.67
CA LEU A 16 -6.58 -9.25 -2.28
C LEU A 16 -6.99 -10.16 -3.44
N LEU A 17 -6.43 -9.90 -4.62
CA LEU A 17 -6.63 -10.75 -5.79
C LEU A 17 -5.61 -11.89 -5.71
N GLY A 18 -5.92 -12.88 -4.86
CA GLY A 18 -5.03 -13.95 -4.40
C GLY A 18 -4.18 -14.62 -5.47
N GLY A 19 -2.95 -14.11 -5.65
CA GLY A 19 -1.92 -14.76 -6.46
C GLY A 19 -0.69 -13.90 -6.78
N SER A 20 -0.77 -12.57 -6.65
CA SER A 20 0.37 -11.70 -6.98
C SER A 20 0.44 -10.47 -6.06
N PRO A 21 1.20 -10.55 -4.95
CA PRO A 21 1.36 -9.45 -4.01
C PRO A 21 1.86 -8.15 -4.65
N CYS A 22 2.59 -8.23 -5.76
CA CYS A 22 3.02 -7.04 -6.50
C CYS A 22 1.84 -6.33 -7.20
N LEU A 23 0.85 -7.07 -7.72
CA LEU A 23 -0.36 -6.48 -8.29
C LEU A 23 -1.26 -5.89 -7.21
N ASP A 24 -1.42 -6.60 -6.09
CA ASP A 24 -2.15 -6.06 -4.93
C ASP A 24 -1.47 -4.79 -4.41
N PHE A 25 -0.13 -4.76 -4.39
CA PHE A 25 0.62 -3.56 -4.01
C PHE A 25 0.38 -2.40 -4.97
N ALA A 26 0.43 -2.63 -6.29
CA ALA A 26 0.14 -1.61 -7.30
C ALA A 26 -1.29 -1.06 -7.20
N ASN A 27 -2.25 -1.88 -6.75
CA ASN A 27 -3.64 -1.50 -6.54
C ASN A 27 -3.91 -0.75 -5.23
N THR A 28 -2.91 -0.52 -4.37
CA THR A 28 -3.04 0.36 -3.18
C THR A 28 -3.18 1.84 -3.54
N VAL A 29 -3.14 2.18 -4.83
CA VAL A 29 -3.58 3.47 -5.36
C VAL A 29 -4.65 3.23 -6.40
N GLU A 30 -5.85 3.74 -6.14
CA GLU A 30 -6.88 3.81 -7.17
C GLU A 30 -6.57 5.02 -8.05
N ARG A 31 -6.62 4.83 -9.36
CA ARG A 31 -6.44 5.92 -10.34
C ARG A 31 -7.65 5.89 -11.25
N ASP A 32 -8.47 6.93 -11.19
CA ASP A 32 -9.51 7.15 -12.18
C ASP A 32 -8.99 8.08 -13.30
N GLU A 33 -9.79 8.23 -14.34
CA GLU A 33 -9.52 9.10 -15.49
C GLU A 33 -9.59 10.61 -15.16
N ASN A 34 -10.13 10.96 -13.98
CA ASN A 34 -10.40 12.34 -13.56
C ASN A 34 -9.46 12.84 -12.43
N GLY A 35 -8.52 12.00 -11.96
CA GLY A 35 -7.53 12.33 -10.94
C GLY A 35 -7.99 12.18 -9.49
N TYR A 36 -9.20 11.67 -9.21
CA TYR A 36 -9.59 11.28 -7.84
C TYR A 36 -8.93 9.96 -7.49
N SER A 37 -7.73 10.08 -6.93
CA SER A 37 -6.91 8.94 -6.55
C SER A 37 -7.03 8.66 -5.05
N GLN A 38 -7.65 7.53 -4.69
CA GLN A 38 -7.59 7.06 -3.31
C GLN A 38 -6.21 6.45 -3.07
N GLU A 39 -5.38 7.14 -2.28
CA GLU A 39 -4.08 6.65 -1.82
C GLU A 39 -4.20 5.92 -0.48
N TRP A 40 -3.97 4.60 -0.50
CA TRP A 40 -4.05 3.77 0.70
C TRP A 40 -2.77 3.79 1.52
N LEU A 41 -1.62 4.14 0.93
CA LEU A 41 -0.32 4.19 1.59
C LEU A 41 0.15 5.64 1.70
N THR A 42 -0.03 6.25 2.87
CA THR A 42 0.36 7.66 3.11
C THR A 42 1.62 7.80 3.96
N ASN A 43 2.02 6.71 4.64
CA ASN A 43 3.16 6.69 5.52
C ASN A 43 3.66 5.24 5.73
N TYR A 44 4.80 5.10 6.43
CA TYR A 44 5.42 3.80 6.70
C TYR A 44 4.56 2.86 7.56
N VAL A 45 3.74 3.39 8.47
CA VAL A 45 2.82 2.59 9.31
C VAL A 45 1.71 1.98 8.44
N ASP A 46 1.19 2.73 7.46
CA ASP A 46 0.24 2.20 6.48
C ASP A 46 0.85 1.05 5.66
N LEU A 47 2.13 1.19 5.26
CA LEU A 47 2.86 0.16 4.52
C LEU A 47 3.02 -1.13 5.34
N ILE A 48 3.35 -1.02 6.63
CA ILE A 48 3.43 -2.17 7.53
C ILE A 48 2.04 -2.80 7.70
N GLY A 49 1.00 -2.00 7.92
CA GLY A 49 -0.37 -2.49 8.06
C GLY A 49 -0.86 -3.23 6.81
N TRP A 50 -0.51 -2.73 5.62
CA TRP A 50 -0.77 -3.44 4.36
C TRP A 50 0.01 -4.76 4.27
N GLY A 51 1.28 -4.77 4.69
CA GLY A 51 2.10 -5.98 4.73
C GLY A 51 1.54 -7.05 5.67
N GLU A 52 0.97 -6.65 6.81
CA GLU A 52 0.26 -7.54 7.74
C GLU A 52 -1.02 -8.09 7.11
N HIS A 53 -1.85 -7.21 6.53
CA HIS A 53 -3.12 -7.60 5.88
C HIS A 53 -2.91 -8.60 4.74
N THR A 54 -1.82 -8.45 3.99
CA THR A 54 -1.42 -9.35 2.89
C THR A 54 -0.68 -10.60 3.37
N GLN A 55 -0.47 -10.75 4.68
CA GLN A 55 0.30 -11.84 5.29
C GLN A 55 1.77 -11.91 4.83
N LEU A 56 2.29 -10.85 4.22
CA LEU A 56 3.71 -10.71 3.90
C LEU A 56 4.56 -10.45 5.16
N LEU A 57 3.94 -9.86 6.18
CA LEU A 57 4.52 -9.65 7.49
C LEU A 57 3.71 -10.40 8.54
N THR A 58 4.42 -11.09 9.45
CA THR A 58 3.80 -11.65 10.64
C THR A 58 3.54 -10.56 11.68
N PRO A 59 2.61 -10.76 12.64
CA PRO A 59 2.37 -9.80 13.72
C PRO A 59 3.65 -9.44 14.51
N GLN A 60 4.54 -10.41 14.71
CA GLN A 60 5.82 -10.18 15.39
C GLN A 60 6.77 -9.28 14.59
N GLN A 61 6.80 -9.44 13.26
CA GLN A 61 7.57 -8.56 12.37
C GLN A 61 7.00 -7.15 12.36
N VAL A 62 5.67 -7.01 12.36
CA VAL A 62 4.97 -5.72 12.45
C VAL A 62 5.37 -4.97 13.73
N GLU A 63 5.29 -5.62 14.89
CA GLU A 63 5.68 -5.00 16.16
C GLU A 63 7.14 -4.56 16.17
N THR A 64 8.03 -5.40 15.65
CA THR A 64 9.48 -5.11 15.57
C THR A 64 9.73 -3.90 14.68
N LEU A 65 9.16 -3.87 13.48
CA LEU A 65 9.34 -2.79 12.51
C LEU A 65 8.74 -1.46 12.99
N LEU A 66 7.62 -1.49 13.72
CA LEU A 66 7.04 -0.29 14.33
C LEU A 66 7.93 0.27 15.44
N SER A 67 8.53 -0.59 16.26
CA SER A 67 9.49 -0.18 17.29
C SER A 67 10.74 0.44 16.66
N GLU A 68 11.30 -0.19 15.62
CA GLU A 68 12.44 0.34 14.87
C GLU A 68 12.12 1.67 14.19
N ALA A 69 10.93 1.82 13.61
CA ALA A 69 10.50 3.06 12.98
C ALA A 69 10.39 4.22 13.98
N ALA A 70 9.98 3.94 15.22
CA ALA A 70 9.94 4.94 16.28
C ALA A 70 11.36 5.41 16.69
N MET A 71 12.35 4.50 16.67
CA MET A 71 13.75 4.83 16.95
C MET A 71 14.46 5.49 15.76
N HIS A 72 14.04 5.18 14.53
CA HIS A 72 14.69 5.61 13.29
C HIS A 72 13.71 6.22 12.27
N PRO A 73 13.06 7.36 12.60
CA PRO A 73 11.98 7.92 11.78
C PRO A 73 12.43 8.34 10.37
N HIS A 74 13.67 8.82 10.21
CA HIS A 74 14.22 9.13 8.88
C HIS A 74 14.44 7.88 8.03
N GLY A 75 14.89 6.77 8.65
CA GLY A 75 15.06 5.49 7.98
C GLY A 75 13.71 4.94 7.48
N ALA A 76 12.70 4.97 8.36
CA ALA A 76 11.34 4.56 8.03
C ALA A 76 10.75 5.37 6.85
N ARG A 77 10.96 6.69 6.85
CA ARG A 77 10.54 7.56 5.74
C ARG A 77 11.24 7.18 4.43
N ASN A 78 12.55 6.97 4.45
CA ASN A 78 13.31 6.60 3.25
C ASN A 78 12.85 5.25 2.67
N VAL A 79 12.56 4.27 3.53
CA VAL A 79 12.02 2.97 3.10
C VAL A 79 10.64 3.15 2.47
N PHE A 80 9.77 3.96 3.09
CA PHE A 80 8.46 4.25 2.53
C PHE A 80 8.54 4.90 1.14
N GLU A 81 9.38 5.91 0.97
CA GLU A 81 9.57 6.58 -0.34
C GLU A 81 10.06 5.59 -1.41
N ARG A 82 10.98 4.68 -1.05
CA ARG A 82 11.42 3.60 -1.96
C ARG A 82 10.31 2.61 -2.30
N ALA A 83 9.46 2.28 -1.34
CA ALA A 83 8.32 1.39 -1.56
C ALA A 83 7.30 2.01 -2.52
N ILE A 84 7.00 3.31 -2.38
CA ILE A 84 6.15 4.04 -3.33
C ILE A 84 6.78 4.04 -4.73
N ALA A 85 8.08 4.33 -4.85
CA ALA A 85 8.76 4.29 -6.15
C ALA A 85 8.69 2.90 -6.81
N LEU A 86 8.86 1.83 -6.03
CA LEU A 86 8.70 0.46 -6.50
C LEU A 86 7.28 0.18 -6.98
N ARG A 87 6.27 0.63 -6.23
CA ARG A 87 4.85 0.49 -6.60
C ARG A 87 4.55 1.10 -7.96
N GLU A 88 5.06 2.31 -8.22
CA GLU A 88 4.88 3.01 -9.49
C GLU A 88 5.52 2.26 -10.67
N VAL A 89 6.68 1.64 -10.45
CA VAL A 89 7.31 0.78 -11.46
C VAL A 89 6.45 -0.44 -11.75
N ILE A 90 5.95 -1.13 -10.72
CA ILE A 90 5.07 -2.29 -10.89
C ILE A 90 3.80 -1.89 -11.63
N TYR A 91 3.13 -0.80 -11.22
CA TYR A 91 1.96 -0.28 -11.90
C TYR A 91 2.21 -0.06 -13.40
N ARG A 92 3.31 0.60 -13.77
CA ARG A 92 3.65 0.87 -15.17
C ARG A 92 3.89 -0.41 -15.98
N ILE A 93 4.50 -1.43 -15.39
CA ILE A 93 4.73 -2.73 -16.05
C ILE A 93 3.39 -3.45 -16.25
N SER A 94 2.53 -3.45 -15.22
CA SER A 94 1.25 -4.18 -15.23
C SER A 94 0.16 -3.49 -16.04
N ALA A 95 0.11 -2.15 -16.07
CA ALA A 95 -0.86 -1.37 -16.83
C ALA A 95 -0.71 -1.57 -18.35
N ARG A 96 0.49 -1.93 -18.82
CA ARG A 96 0.73 -2.26 -20.24
C ARG A 96 0.02 -3.56 -20.68
N SER A 97 -0.31 -4.43 -19.73
CA SER A 97 -0.89 -5.75 -19.98
C SER A 97 -2.40 -5.82 -19.67
N GLN A 98 -2.99 -4.77 -19.11
CA GLN A 98 -4.42 -4.72 -18.80
C GLN A 98 -5.16 -3.97 -19.93
N PRO A 99 -6.11 -4.60 -20.64
CA PRO A 99 -7.01 -3.85 -21.52
C PRO A 99 -7.80 -2.83 -20.68
N ASN A 100 -8.00 -1.65 -21.25
CA ASN A 100 -8.53 -0.46 -20.60
C ASN A 100 -9.69 -0.77 -19.63
N LYS A 101 -9.62 -0.29 -18.36
CA LYS A 101 -10.63 -0.53 -17.30
C LYS A 101 -12.00 0.12 -17.60
N SER A 102 -12.20 0.70 -18.78
CA SER A 102 -13.42 1.37 -19.23
C SER A 102 -14.58 0.44 -19.61
N SER A 103 -14.39 -0.89 -19.67
CA SER A 103 -15.43 -1.82 -20.18
C SER A 103 -16.20 -2.62 -19.13
N GLN A 104 -16.11 -2.30 -17.83
CA GLN A 104 -16.89 -2.99 -16.78
C GLN A 104 -17.98 -2.12 -16.12
N LYS A 105 -18.38 -1.02 -16.75
CA LYS A 105 -19.65 -0.35 -16.46
C LYS A 105 -20.58 -0.41 -17.68
N THR A 106 -21.18 -1.58 -17.88
CA THR A 106 -22.44 -1.67 -18.64
C THR A 106 -23.39 -2.56 -17.86
N ILE A 107 -24.36 -1.87 -17.22
CA ILE A 107 -25.77 -2.21 -16.95
C ILE A 107 -26.11 -3.70 -16.85
#